data_AF-A0A974B4M6-F1
#
_entry.id   AF-A0A974B4M6-F1
#
_cell.length_a   1.000
_cell.length_b   1.000
_cell.length_c   1.000
_cell.angle_alpha   90.00
_cell.angle_beta   90.00
_cell.angle_gamma   90.00
#
_symmetry.space_group_name_H-M   'P 1'
#
loop_
_entity.id
_entity.type
_entity.pdbx_description
1 polymer ?
#
loop_
_entity_poly.entity_id
_entity_poly.type
_entity_poly.pdbx_seq_one_letter_code
_entity_poly.pdbx_strand_id
1 'polypeptide(L)'
;PYYVDMNQNLFLQASLHSSDQNLIVFVDTCVASPDPSDFRKMSYELIRRGCVKDPTYSSYYSPRSSVARFSFKAFSFAKKYPSVYLQCELVVCRYGDYSSRCYQGCVTRLKRNSGS
;
A
#
# COMPACT_ATOMS: atom_id res chain seq x y z
N PRO A 1 9.04 -17.55 3.66
CA PRO A 1 8.72 -16.85 2.38
C PRO A 1 7.37 -17.34 1.87
N TYR A 2 6.65 -16.53 1.09
CA TYR A 2 5.39 -16.92 0.47
C TYR A 2 5.64 -17.13 -1.03
N TYR A 3 5.41 -18.35 -1.52
CA TYR A 3 5.64 -18.73 -2.91
C TYR A 3 4.41 -18.44 -3.76
N VAL A 4 4.64 -17.93 -4.97
CA VAL A 4 3.60 -17.42 -5.85
C VAL A 4 3.90 -17.77 -7.29
N ASP A 5 2.85 -18.09 -8.04
CA ASP A 5 2.94 -18.23 -9.49
C ASP A 5 2.82 -16.87 -10.18
N MET A 6 3.32 -16.81 -11.42
CA MET A 6 3.13 -15.62 -12.25
C MET A 6 1.63 -15.35 -12.46
N ASN A 7 1.21 -14.09 -12.39
CA ASN A 7 -0.19 -13.65 -12.45
C ASN A 7 -1.09 -14.10 -11.29
N GLN A 8 -0.58 -14.84 -10.29
CA GLN A 8 -1.36 -15.16 -9.11
C GLN A 8 -1.72 -13.88 -8.33
N ASN A 9 -2.98 -13.80 -7.89
CA ASN A 9 -3.42 -12.73 -6.98
C ASN A 9 -2.89 -13.01 -5.58
N LEU A 10 -2.25 -12.00 -4.99
CA LEU A 10 -1.81 -11.97 -3.61
C LEU A 10 -2.81 -11.19 -2.78
N PHE A 11 -3.28 -11.76 -1.69
CA PHE A 11 -4.22 -11.12 -0.77
C PHE A 11 -3.51 -10.85 0.55
N LEU A 12 -3.51 -9.58 0.97
CA LEU A 12 -2.85 -9.13 2.18
C LEU A 12 -3.86 -8.45 3.10
N GLN A 13 -3.60 -8.62 4.40
CA GLN A 13 -4.35 -7.96 5.45
C GLN A 13 -3.38 -7.36 6.46
N ALA A 14 -3.53 -6.07 6.73
CA ALA A 14 -2.94 -5.40 7.88
C ALA A 14 -4.01 -5.24 8.96
N SER A 15 -3.68 -5.57 10.21
CA SER A 15 -4.61 -5.47 11.34
C SER A 15 -3.94 -4.72 12.48
N LEU A 16 -4.60 -3.67 12.97
CA LEU A 16 -4.19 -2.95 14.17
C LEU A 16 -4.80 -3.63 15.41
N HIS A 17 -3.93 -4.09 16.30
CA HIS A 17 -4.31 -4.62 17.59
C HIS A 17 -4.27 -3.49 18.63
N SER A 18 -5.43 -2.93 18.95
CA SER A 18 -5.60 -1.86 19.93
C SER A 18 -6.90 -2.08 20.71
N SER A 19 -6.94 -1.62 21.96
CA SER A 19 -8.18 -1.54 22.75
C SER A 19 -9.08 -0.40 22.30
N ASP A 20 -8.53 0.62 21.63
CA ASP A 20 -9.30 1.73 21.09
C ASP A 20 -10.00 1.32 19.78
N GLN A 21 -11.33 1.32 19.80
CA GLN A 21 -12.17 0.96 18.67
C GLN A 21 -12.39 2.12 17.70
N ASN A 22 -12.01 3.35 18.06
CA ASN A 22 -12.19 4.55 17.24
C ASN A 22 -10.97 4.83 16.35
N LEU A 23 -10.28 3.78 15.89
CA LEU A 23 -9.12 3.88 15.03
C LEU A 23 -9.40 3.29 13.64
N ILE A 24 -8.82 3.90 12.63
CA ILE A 24 -8.81 3.40 11.25
C ILE A 24 -7.36 3.19 10.78
N VAL A 25 -7.13 2.12 10.04
CA VAL A 25 -5.85 1.82 9.38
C VAL A 25 -5.98 2.09 7.89
N PHE A 26 -5.02 2.85 7.36
CA PHE A 26 -4.93 3.19 5.95
C PHE A 26 -3.59 2.74 5.38
N VAL A 27 -3.62 2.16 4.17
CA VAL A 27 -2.40 1.80 3.43
C VAL A 27 -1.95 3.03 2.65
N ASP A 28 -0.91 3.71 3.12
CA ASP A 28 -0.42 4.90 2.45
C ASP A 28 0.48 4.54 1.26
N THR A 29 1.51 3.75 1.51
CA THR A 29 2.52 3.41 0.53
C THR A 29 2.92 1.95 0.67
N CYS A 30 2.91 1.18 -0.42
CA CYS A 30 3.48 -0.17 -0.45
C CYS A 30 4.40 -0.32 -1.65
N VAL A 31 5.57 -0.87 -1.40
CA VAL A 31 6.65 -0.97 -2.38
C VAL A 31 7.30 -2.35 -2.28
N ALA A 32 7.53 -2.99 -3.42
CA ALA A 32 8.28 -4.24 -3.49
C ALA A 32 9.71 -3.99 -3.99
N SER A 33 10.70 -4.62 -3.38
CA SER A 33 12.11 -4.53 -3.78
C SER A 33 12.78 -5.90 -3.76
N PRO A 34 13.68 -6.24 -4.70
CA PRO A 34 14.53 -7.43 -4.57
C PRO A 34 15.57 -7.27 -3.45
N ASP A 35 15.89 -6.04 -3.05
CA ASP A 35 16.82 -5.71 -1.98
C ASP A 35 16.04 -5.41 -0.68
N PRO A 36 16.18 -6.23 0.38
CA PRO A 36 15.50 -6.00 1.65
C PRO A 36 16.00 -4.75 2.41
N SER A 37 17.12 -4.16 1.99
CA SER A 37 17.74 -2.99 2.62
C SER A 37 17.51 -1.67 1.86
N ASP A 38 17.14 -1.74 0.57
CA ASP A 38 16.90 -0.57 -0.27
C ASP A 38 15.59 -0.69 -1.06
N PHE A 39 14.59 0.09 -0.64
CA PHE A 39 13.28 0.20 -1.30
C PHE A 39 13.15 1.45 -2.20
N ARG A 40 14.26 2.13 -2.54
CA ARG A 40 14.25 3.37 -3.33
C ARG A 40 14.81 3.19 -4.73
N LYS A 41 15.88 2.40 -4.92
CA LYS A 41 16.59 2.32 -6.21
C LYS A 41 15.97 1.38 -7.23
N MET A 42 15.45 0.22 -6.79
CA MET A 42 14.96 -0.84 -7.69
C MET A 42 13.58 -1.34 -7.24
N SER A 43 12.66 -0.41 -7.11
CA SER A 43 11.43 -0.63 -6.36
C SER A 43 10.18 -0.60 -7.25
N TYR A 44 9.27 -1.53 -7.04
CA TYR A 44 7.95 -1.57 -7.66
C TYR A 44 6.94 -0.93 -6.72
N GLU A 45 6.44 0.25 -7.10
CA GLU A 45 5.41 0.94 -6.33
C GLU A 45 4.04 0.29 -6.61
N LEU A 46 3.40 -0.25 -5.57
CA LEU A 46 2.03 -0.77 -5.68
C LEU A 46 1.01 0.35 -5.45
N ILE A 47 1.24 1.11 -4.38
CA ILE A 47 0.49 2.29 -3.98
C ILE A 47 1.50 3.27 -3.37
N ARG A 48 1.31 4.57 -3.60
CA ARG A 48 2.15 5.61 -3.03
C ARG A 48 1.32 6.82 -2.66
N ARG A 49 1.38 7.23 -1.40
CA ARG A 49 0.55 8.32 -0.85
C ARG A 49 -0.93 8.13 -1.18
N GLY A 50 -1.42 6.92 -0.99
CA GLY A 50 -2.81 6.53 -1.27
C GLY A 50 -3.17 6.46 -2.75
N CYS A 51 -2.23 6.80 -3.65
CA CYS A 51 -2.45 6.75 -5.09
C CYS A 51 -1.97 5.41 -5.63
N VAL A 52 -2.89 4.64 -6.21
CA VAL A 52 -2.58 3.37 -6.85
C VAL A 52 -1.59 3.58 -7.99
N LYS A 53 -0.52 2.79 -8.01
CA LYS A 53 0.54 2.80 -9.03
C LYS A 53 0.54 1.53 -9.86
N ASP A 54 0.20 0.41 -9.23
CA ASP A 54 0.04 -0.87 -9.91
C ASP A 54 -1.42 -1.05 -10.38
N PRO A 55 -1.68 -1.26 -11.68
CA PRO A 55 -3.04 -1.44 -12.20
C PRO A 55 -3.78 -2.68 -11.67
N THR A 56 -3.06 -3.64 -11.11
CA THR A 56 -3.61 -4.86 -10.52
C THR A 56 -3.90 -4.71 -9.04
N TYR A 57 -3.49 -3.60 -8.41
CA TYR A 57 -3.77 -3.32 -7.02
C TYR A 57 -5.25 -3.02 -6.81
N SER A 58 -5.84 -3.65 -5.79
CA SER A 58 -7.22 -3.41 -5.39
C SER A 58 -7.35 -3.38 -3.88
N SER A 59 -8.09 -2.41 -3.35
CA SER A 59 -8.47 -2.38 -1.93
C SER A 59 -9.79 -3.12 -1.72
N TYR A 60 -9.87 -3.90 -0.65
CA TYR A 60 -11.06 -4.69 -0.32
C TYR A 60 -11.75 -4.14 0.92
N TYR A 61 -13.07 -4.29 0.91
CA TYR A 61 -13.89 -4.00 2.09
C TYR A 61 -13.39 -4.80 3.30
N SER A 62 -13.28 -4.09 4.43
CA SER A 62 -12.89 -4.65 5.71
C SER A 62 -14.02 -4.41 6.71
N PRO A 63 -14.55 -5.45 7.39
CA PRO A 63 -15.63 -5.28 8.35
C PRO A 63 -15.30 -4.40 9.56
N ARG A 64 -14.00 -4.14 9.81
CA ARG A 64 -13.51 -3.31 10.91
C ARG A 64 -12.58 -2.24 10.33
N SER A 65 -12.70 -1.00 10.80
CA SER A 65 -11.84 0.13 10.40
C SER A 65 -10.37 -0.09 10.77
N SER A 66 -10.10 -0.88 11.81
CA SER A 66 -8.75 -1.27 12.23
C SER A 66 -8.09 -2.32 11.33
N VAL A 67 -8.74 -2.72 10.24
CA VAL A 67 -8.25 -3.71 9.28
C VAL A 67 -8.21 -3.08 7.90
N ALA A 68 -7.07 -3.21 7.22
CA ALA A 68 -6.93 -2.88 5.81
C ALA A 68 -6.65 -4.14 5.01
N ARG A 69 -7.40 -4.35 3.93
CA ARG A 69 -7.26 -5.48 3.02
C ARG A 69 -7.00 -4.99 1.62
N PHE A 70 -6.04 -5.60 0.94
CA PHE A 70 -5.72 -5.28 -0.43
C PHE A 70 -5.17 -6.49 -1.16
N SER A 71 -5.23 -6.45 -2.50
CA SER A 71 -4.60 -7.44 -3.35
C SER A 71 -3.81 -6.80 -4.48
N PHE A 72 -2.90 -7.56 -5.07
CA PHE A 72 -2.21 -7.24 -6.32
C PHE A 72 -1.73 -8.55 -6.97
N LYS A 73 -1.37 -8.51 -8.27
CA LYS A 73 -0.81 -9.69 -8.94
C LYS A 73 0.70 -9.77 -8.76
N ALA A 74 1.21 -10.99 -8.59
CA ALA A 74 2.66 -11.25 -8.51
C ALA A 74 3.43 -10.88 -9.81
N PHE A 75 2.71 -10.69 -10.93
CA PHE A 75 3.27 -10.36 -12.24
C PHE A 75 4.23 -9.17 -12.24
N SER A 76 3.92 -8.13 -11.45
CA SER A 76 4.63 -6.85 -11.50
C SER A 76 6.12 -6.97 -11.17
N PHE A 77 6.52 -7.98 -10.40
CA PHE A 77 7.92 -8.25 -10.05
C PHE A 77 8.42 -9.62 -10.50
N ALA A 78 7.56 -10.64 -10.57
CA ALA A 78 7.97 -12.02 -10.87
C ALA A 78 8.62 -12.18 -12.26
N LYS A 79 8.40 -11.25 -13.19
CA LYS A 79 9.09 -11.22 -14.49
C LYS A 79 10.58 -10.89 -14.41
N LYS A 80 11.02 -10.16 -13.38
CA LYS A 80 12.37 -9.61 -13.31
C LYS A 80 13.21 -10.22 -12.20
N TYR A 81 12.58 -10.55 -11.07
CA TYR A 81 13.26 -11.10 -9.91
C TYR A 81 12.54 -12.34 -9.37
N PRO A 82 13.28 -13.41 -9.01
CA PRO A 82 12.70 -14.63 -8.48
C PRO A 82 12.14 -14.48 -7.05
N SER A 83 12.53 -13.40 -6.36
CA SER A 83 11.99 -13.05 -5.04
C SER A 83 12.04 -11.53 -4.84
N VAL A 84 11.10 -11.03 -4.04
CA VAL A 84 11.06 -9.64 -3.59
C VAL A 84 10.58 -9.58 -2.14
N TYR A 85 10.90 -8.48 -1.49
CA TYR A 85 10.41 -8.07 -0.18
C TYR A 85 9.37 -6.99 -0.37
N LEU A 86 8.32 -7.01 0.46
CA LEU A 86 7.27 -6.01 0.45
C LEU A 86 7.40 -5.16 1.70
N GLN A 87 7.47 -3.84 1.53
CA GLN A 87 7.42 -2.87 2.61
C GLN A 87 6.18 -2.00 2.44
N CYS A 88 5.38 -1.89 3.51
CA CYS A 88 4.21 -1.03 3.54
C CYS A 88 4.29 -0.01 4.68
N GLU A 89 4.01 1.24 4.37
CA GLU A 89 3.74 2.31 5.30
C GLU A 89 2.23 2.35 5.57
N LEU A 90 1.88 2.07 6.82
CA LEU A 90 0.50 2.09 7.30
C LEU A 90 0.31 3.33 8.17
N VAL A 91 -0.82 4.02 8.00
CA VAL A 91 -1.18 5.19 8.78
C VAL A 91 -2.37 4.82 9.66
N VAL A 92 -2.28 5.19 10.94
CA VAL A 92 -3.38 5.05 11.90
C VAL A 92 -3.95 6.43 12.17
N CYS A 93 -5.26 6.57 12.02
CA CYS A 93 -5.98 7.82 12.32
C CYS A 93 -7.16 7.55 13.25
N ARG A 94 -7.70 8.63 13.82
CA ARG A 94 -8.99 8.58 14.50
C ARG A 94 -10.11 8.39 13.48
N TYR A 95 -11.01 7.47 13.75
CA TYR A 95 -12.21 7.24 12.96
C TYR A 95 -13.09 8.51 12.96
N GLY A 96 -13.58 8.90 11.78
CA GLY A 96 -14.40 10.10 11.59
C GLY A 96 -13.64 11.43 11.53
N ASP A 97 -12.31 11.43 11.68
CA ASP A 97 -11.51 12.64 11.42
C ASP A 97 -11.23 12.78 9.93
N TYR A 98 -12.16 13.43 9.21
CA TYR A 98 -12.08 13.64 7.77
C TYR A 98 -10.92 14.53 7.31
N SER A 99 -10.28 15.27 8.23
CA SER A 99 -9.09 16.07 7.93
C SER A 99 -7.80 15.23 7.92
N SER A 100 -7.84 14.06 8.58
CA SER A 100 -6.69 13.17 8.74
C SER A 100 -6.21 12.56 7.42
N ARG A 101 -4.95 12.12 7.42
CA ARG A 101 -4.32 11.46 6.28
C ARG A 101 -5.12 10.26 5.75
N CYS A 102 -5.79 9.52 6.62
CA CYS A 102 -6.57 8.33 6.24
C CYS A 102 -7.77 8.66 5.33
N TYR A 103 -8.39 9.84 5.49
CA TYR A 103 -9.54 10.28 4.69
C TYR A 103 -9.15 11.15 3.49
N GLN A 104 -7.93 11.66 3.44
CA GLN A 104 -7.42 12.39 2.27
C GLN A 104 -7.25 11.51 1.02
N GLY A 105 -7.20 10.18 1.17
CA GLY A 105 -7.11 9.26 0.05
C GLY A 105 -5.82 9.43 -0.77
N CYS A 106 -5.94 9.55 -2.10
CA CYS A 106 -4.80 9.77 -3.00
C CYS A 106 -4.37 11.24 -2.99
N VAL A 107 -3.14 11.50 -2.53
CA VAL A 107 -2.53 12.84 -2.52
C VAL A 107 -1.37 12.88 -3.50
N THR A 108 -1.58 13.52 -4.65
CA THR A 108 -0.51 13.77 -5.63
C THR A 108 0.18 15.09 -5.32
N ARG A 109 1.50 15.16 -5.58
CA ARG A 109 2.21 16.44 -5.52
C ARG A 109 1.78 17.24 -6.75
N LEU A 110 1.03 18.33 -6.56
CA LEU A 110 0.79 19.30 -7.64
C LEU A 110 2.14 19.76 -8.18
N LYS A 111 2.35 19.67 -9.50
CA LYS A 111 3.46 20.37 -10.15
C LYS A 111 3.31 21.85 -9.79
N ARG A 112 4.28 22.44 -9.08
CA ARG A 112 4.38 23.91 -9.04
C ARG A 112 4.53 24.34 -10.49
N ASN A 113 3.53 25.03 -11.05
CA ASN A 113 3.78 25.87 -12.22
C ASN A 113 4.74 26.96 -11.75
N SER A 114 6.03 26.77 -12.02
CA SER A 114 6.95 27.89 -12.13
C SER A 114 6.56 28.63 -13.42
N GLY A 115 5.55 29.49 -13.31
CA GLY A 115 5.24 30.44 -14.36
C GLY A 115 6.42 31.40 -14.48
N SER A 116 7.07 31.36 -15.64
CA SER A 116 7.95 32.42 -16.13
C SER A 116 7.12 33.49 -16.85
#